data_AF-A0A919I7T8-F1
#
_entry.id   AF-A0A919I7T8-F1
#
_cell.length_a   1.000
_cell.length_b   1.000
_cell.length_c   1.000
_cell.angle_alpha   90.00
_cell.angle_beta   90.00
_cell.angle_gamma   90.00
#
_symmetry.space_group_name_H-M   'P 1'
#
loop_
_entity.id
_entity.type
_entity.pdbx_description
1 polymer ?
#
loop_
_entity_poly.entity_id
_entity_poly.type
_entity_poly.pdbx_seq_one_letter_code
_entity_poly.pdbx_strand_id
1 'polypeptide(L)'
;MKKTKVFLTIFISLILIVFIFLFINRDKFAYVGSVDYVEVDCNKKSEILSEVYKSDQKIRRENNLIKYAKEDHRNQELVISIIEKCGMPTLHEVNQEQMDAIWLGLQHTDSKYRIKYFPLIEKAVKNGDLSKEQYALMKDRILMDEGKPQLFGSQIKNGKLYDLEKPETVNERRREMGLEPIEDYLKRFGITFDAN
;
A
#
# COMPACT_ATOMS: atom_id res chain seq x y z
N MET A 1 -1.02 -13.06 -53.22
CA MET A 1 0.35 -13.06 -52.64
C MET A 1 0.92 -11.66 -52.37
N LYS A 2 0.91 -10.70 -53.32
CA LYS A 2 1.49 -9.35 -53.10
C LYS A 2 0.79 -8.51 -52.01
N LYS A 3 -0.56 -8.46 -51.99
CA LYS A 3 -1.32 -7.68 -50.98
C LYS A 3 -1.09 -8.16 -49.54
N THR A 4 -1.00 -9.48 -49.33
CA THR A 4 -0.73 -10.08 -48.02
C THR A 4 0.67 -9.73 -47.49
N LYS A 5 1.69 -9.69 -48.36
CA LYS A 5 3.03 -9.25 -47.98
C LYS A 5 3.07 -7.77 -47.57
N VAL A 6 2.37 -6.90 -48.31
CA VAL A 6 2.28 -5.46 -47.97
C VAL A 6 1.58 -5.23 -46.63
N PHE A 7 0.47 -5.93 -46.38
CA PHE A 7 -0.21 -5.87 -45.08
C PHE A 7 0.68 -6.36 -43.94
N LEU A 8 1.42 -7.45 -44.14
CA LEU A 8 2.33 -7.98 -43.13
C LEU A 8 3.47 -7.00 -42.84
N THR A 9 4.04 -6.35 -43.85
CA THR A 9 5.08 -5.33 -43.66
C THR A 9 4.56 -4.12 -42.89
N ILE A 10 3.37 -3.61 -43.23
CA ILE A 10 2.75 -2.48 -42.51
C ILE A 10 2.48 -2.85 -41.05
N PHE A 11 1.99 -4.06 -40.80
CA PHE A 11 1.71 -4.55 -39.45
C PHE A 11 2.99 -4.69 -38.60
N ILE A 12 4.06 -5.26 -39.17
CA ILE A 12 5.36 -5.36 -38.49
C ILE A 12 5.92 -3.97 -38.18
N SER A 13 5.85 -3.03 -39.13
CA SER A 13 6.31 -1.65 -38.93
C SER A 13 5.51 -0.94 -37.83
N LEU A 14 4.19 -1.15 -37.77
CA LEU A 14 3.33 -0.58 -36.73
C LEU A 14 3.70 -1.13 -35.35
N ILE A 15 3.90 -2.45 -35.24
CA ILE A 15 4.36 -3.10 -34.01
C ILE A 15 5.71 -2.52 -33.57
N LEU A 16 6.66 -2.38 -34.49
CA LEU A 16 7.98 -1.83 -34.18
C LEU A 16 7.90 -0.38 -33.68
N ILE A 17 7.04 0.45 -34.28
CA ILE A 17 6.78 1.82 -33.84
C ILE A 17 6.20 1.84 -32.42
N VAL A 18 5.26 0.95 -32.12
CA VAL A 18 4.69 0.82 -30.77
C VAL A 18 5.76 0.40 -29.77
N PHE A 19 6.59 -0.60 -30.08
CA PHE A 19 7.69 -1.02 -29.20
C PHE A 19 8.73 0.09 -28.99
N ILE A 20 9.12 0.81 -30.04
CA ILE A 20 10.05 1.95 -29.94
C ILE A 20 9.42 3.05 -29.10
N PHE A 21 8.13 3.36 -29.30
CA PHE A 21 7.40 4.34 -28.50
C PHE A 21 7.35 3.94 -27.02
N LEU A 22 7.03 2.69 -26.72
CA LEU A 22 7.02 2.17 -25.35
C LEU A 22 8.43 2.20 -24.73
N PHE A 23 9.47 1.85 -25.49
CA PHE A 23 10.85 1.88 -25.02
C PHE A 23 11.35 3.31 -24.74
N ILE A 24 11.09 4.26 -25.65
CA ILE A 24 11.44 5.68 -25.48
C ILE A 24 10.70 6.29 -24.28
N ASN A 25 9.46 5.84 -24.02
CA ASN A 25 8.64 6.35 -22.93
C ASN A 25 8.61 5.41 -21.71
N ARG A 26 9.51 4.44 -21.60
CA ARG A 26 9.50 3.46 -20.49
C ARG A 26 9.57 4.11 -19.11
N ASP A 27 10.25 5.25 -19.01
CA ASP A 27 10.39 6.00 -17.77
C ASP A 27 9.16 6.89 -17.47
N LYS A 28 8.24 7.04 -18.44
CA LYS A 28 6.95 7.73 -18.29
C LYS A 28 5.78 6.80 -17.98
N PHE A 29 5.96 5.49 -18.16
CA PHE A 29 4.99 4.47 -17.85
C PHE A 29 5.51 3.58 -16.71
N ALA A 30 5.01 3.80 -15.49
CA ALA A 30 5.20 2.81 -14.42
C ALA A 30 4.16 1.71 -14.61
N TYR A 31 4.50 0.65 -15.35
CA TYR A 31 3.75 -0.59 -15.23
C TYR A 31 4.16 -1.24 -13.91
N VAL A 32 3.29 -1.07 -12.92
CA VAL A 32 3.42 -1.71 -11.63
C VAL A 32 2.61 -3.00 -11.70
N GLY A 33 3.27 -4.11 -12.03
CA GLY A 33 2.65 -5.41 -12.23
C GLY A 33 2.20 -6.06 -10.92
N SER A 34 2.07 -7.39 -10.92
CA SER A 34 1.95 -8.15 -9.67
C SER A 34 3.17 -7.92 -8.78
N VAL A 35 3.00 -8.10 -7.47
CA VAL A 35 4.15 -8.20 -6.56
C VAL A 35 4.89 -9.49 -6.89
N ASP A 36 6.14 -9.38 -7.34
CA ASP A 36 6.99 -10.53 -7.60
C ASP A 36 7.74 -10.93 -6.32
N TYR A 37 7.89 -12.24 -6.11
CA TYR A 37 8.67 -12.75 -4.98
C TYR A 37 10.16 -12.68 -5.33
N VAL A 38 10.89 -11.81 -4.63
CA VAL A 38 12.32 -11.60 -4.85
C VAL A 38 13.16 -12.44 -3.89
N GLU A 39 14.43 -12.64 -4.23
CA GLU A 39 15.38 -13.27 -3.31
C GLU A 39 15.74 -12.31 -2.17
N VAL A 40 15.64 -12.81 -0.93
CA VAL A 40 16.01 -12.07 0.28
C VAL A 40 16.86 -12.96 1.18
N ASP A 41 17.90 -12.38 1.78
CA ASP A 41 18.71 -13.03 2.82
C ASP A 41 18.12 -12.69 4.19
N CYS A 42 17.60 -13.70 4.89
CA CYS A 42 16.96 -13.51 6.20
C CYS A 42 17.91 -12.96 7.27
N ASN A 43 19.23 -13.11 7.11
CA ASN A 43 20.21 -12.51 8.00
C ASN A 43 20.30 -10.98 7.82
N LYS A 44 19.83 -10.46 6.68
CA LYS A 44 19.78 -9.03 6.36
C LYS A 44 18.40 -8.40 6.52
N LYS A 45 17.41 -9.13 7.09
CA LYS A 45 16.02 -8.64 7.19
C LYS A 45 15.93 -7.25 7.83
N SER A 46 16.68 -6.98 8.90
CA SER A 46 16.64 -5.69 9.60
C SER A 46 17.21 -4.56 8.72
N GLU A 47 18.28 -4.83 7.96
CA GLU A 47 18.85 -3.88 6.99
C GLU A 47 17.85 -3.56 5.88
N ILE A 48 17.26 -4.61 5.27
CA ILE A 48 16.27 -4.47 4.21
C ILE A 48 15.04 -3.68 4.69
N LEU A 49 14.51 -3.99 5.88
CA LEU A 49 13.35 -3.29 6.43
C LEU A 49 13.65 -1.82 6.75
N SER A 50 14.85 -1.51 7.24
CA SER A 50 15.28 -0.11 7.41
C SER A 50 15.42 0.62 6.07
N GLU A 51 15.86 -0.04 5.01
CA GLU A 51 15.86 0.55 3.66
C GLU A 51 14.45 0.79 3.13
N VAL A 52 13.53 -0.17 3.33
CA VAL A 52 12.11 -0.02 2.96
C VAL A 52 11.51 1.19 3.66
N TYR A 53 11.69 1.30 4.98
CA TYR A 53 11.18 2.44 5.76
C TYR A 53 11.75 3.77 5.24
N LYS A 54 13.07 3.85 5.05
CA LYS A 54 13.72 5.07 4.55
C LYS A 54 13.24 5.43 3.14
N SER A 55 13.04 4.43 2.27
CA SER A 55 12.51 4.66 0.93
C SER A 55 11.10 5.23 1.00
N ASP A 56 10.20 4.61 1.77
CA ASP A 56 8.82 5.08 1.97
C ASP A 56 8.79 6.53 2.50
N GLN A 57 9.49 6.80 3.61
CA GLN A 57 9.49 8.13 4.22
C GLN A 57 10.10 9.21 3.31
N LYS A 58 11.06 8.84 2.47
CA LYS A 58 11.63 9.74 1.47
C LYS A 58 10.60 10.07 0.40
N ILE A 59 9.95 9.07 -0.20
CA ILE A 59 8.98 9.32 -1.27
C ILE A 59 7.78 10.13 -0.77
N ARG A 60 7.25 9.87 0.44
CA ARG A 60 6.09 10.63 0.99
C ARG A 60 6.33 12.14 1.13
N ARG A 61 7.58 12.60 1.11
CA ARG A 61 7.95 14.02 1.13
C ARG A 61 8.20 14.63 -0.25
N GLU A 62 8.31 13.81 -1.29
CA GLU A 62 8.49 14.27 -2.66
C GLU A 62 7.13 14.65 -3.29
N ASN A 63 7.08 15.08 -4.55
CA ASN A 63 5.80 15.32 -5.25
C ASN A 63 5.86 14.74 -6.67
N ASN A 64 6.13 13.42 -6.76
CA ASN A 64 6.34 12.72 -8.03
C ASN A 64 5.62 11.36 -8.07
N LEU A 65 4.41 11.36 -8.64
CA LEU A 65 3.49 10.21 -8.75
C LEU A 65 4.10 8.95 -9.37
N ILE A 66 4.97 9.09 -10.37
CA ILE A 66 5.60 7.94 -11.04
C ILE A 66 6.61 7.28 -10.11
N LYS A 67 7.42 8.09 -9.42
CA LYS A 67 8.42 7.60 -8.47
C LYS A 67 7.76 6.94 -7.25
N TYR A 68 6.63 7.49 -6.78
CA TYR A 68 5.82 6.88 -5.74
C TYR A 68 5.43 5.45 -6.06
N ALA A 69 4.76 5.23 -7.19
CA ALA A 69 4.24 3.93 -7.56
C ALA A 69 5.36 2.87 -7.71
N LYS A 70 6.52 3.28 -8.25
CA LYS A 70 7.68 2.39 -8.41
C LYS A 70 8.32 2.00 -7.08
N GLU A 71 8.50 2.95 -6.17
CA GLU A 71 9.12 2.68 -4.86
C GLU A 71 8.18 1.90 -3.95
N ASP A 72 6.87 2.20 -3.98
CA ASP A 72 5.85 1.42 -3.26
C ASP A 72 5.87 -0.03 -3.72
N HIS A 73 5.95 -0.28 -5.03
CA HIS A 73 6.04 -1.63 -5.58
C HIS A 73 7.29 -2.38 -5.12
N ARG A 74 8.47 -1.78 -5.24
CA ARG A 74 9.72 -2.37 -4.74
C ARG A 74 9.63 -2.70 -3.25
N ASN A 75 9.09 -1.77 -2.45
CA ASN A 75 8.93 -1.96 -1.01
C ASN A 75 7.97 -3.11 -0.70
N GLN A 76 6.88 -3.26 -1.47
CA GLN A 76 5.95 -4.38 -1.35
C GLN A 76 6.60 -5.72 -1.66
N GLU A 77 7.39 -5.81 -2.73
CA GLU A 77 8.13 -7.03 -3.10
C GLU A 77 9.08 -7.47 -1.98
N LEU A 78 9.84 -6.54 -1.41
CA LEU A 78 10.76 -6.83 -0.31
C LEU A 78 10.02 -7.28 0.96
N VAL A 79 8.99 -6.53 1.39
CA VAL A 79 8.23 -6.85 2.59
C VAL A 79 7.54 -8.22 2.46
N ILE A 80 6.88 -8.47 1.34
CA ILE A 80 6.20 -9.74 1.10
C ILE A 80 7.21 -10.89 1.02
N SER A 81 8.37 -10.69 0.38
CA SER A 81 9.41 -11.71 0.31
C SER A 81 10.02 -12.02 1.68
N ILE A 82 10.18 -11.02 2.56
CA ILE A 82 10.60 -11.25 3.95
C ILE A 82 9.56 -12.08 4.70
N ILE A 83 8.27 -11.72 4.64
CA ILE A 83 7.21 -12.45 5.33
C ILE A 83 7.17 -13.91 4.87
N GLU A 84 7.30 -14.15 3.57
CA GLU A 84 7.12 -15.48 2.99
C GLU A 84 8.36 -16.37 3.13
N LYS A 85 9.57 -15.80 3.10
CA LYS A 85 10.82 -16.57 3.22
C LYS A 85 11.36 -16.64 4.65
N CYS A 86 11.21 -15.57 5.42
CA CYS A 86 11.81 -15.42 6.75
C CYS A 86 10.77 -15.48 7.89
N GLY A 87 9.47 -15.39 7.56
CA GLY A 87 8.41 -15.21 8.53
C GLY A 87 8.23 -13.75 8.93
N MET A 88 7.08 -13.45 9.53
CA MET A 88 6.81 -12.15 10.16
C MET A 88 7.72 -11.99 11.40
N PRO A 89 8.64 -11.01 11.43
CA PRO A 89 9.47 -10.77 12.59
C PRO A 89 8.67 -10.16 13.74
N THR A 90 9.25 -10.19 14.94
CA THR A 90 8.74 -9.51 16.14
C THR A 90 9.71 -8.42 16.61
N LEU A 91 9.31 -7.59 17.57
CA LEU A 91 10.19 -6.60 18.20
C LEU A 91 11.39 -7.21 18.97
N HIS A 92 11.43 -8.53 19.14
CA HIS A 92 12.62 -9.22 19.66
C HIS A 92 13.72 -9.40 18.60
N GLU A 93 13.38 -9.31 17.31
CA GLU A 93 14.28 -9.55 16.17
C GLU A 93 14.61 -8.26 15.41
N VAL A 94 13.70 -7.30 15.44
CA VAL A 94 13.77 -6.03 14.72
C VAL A 94 13.29 -4.88 15.62
N ASN A 95 13.50 -3.63 15.21
CA ASN A 95 13.02 -2.46 15.95
C ASN A 95 11.65 -1.96 15.42
N GLN A 96 11.09 -0.93 16.08
CA GLN A 96 9.79 -0.37 15.70
C GLN A 96 9.78 0.18 14.26
N GLU A 97 10.85 0.85 13.83
CA GLU A 97 10.99 1.38 12.47
C GLU A 97 10.80 0.26 11.41
N GLN A 98 11.41 -0.90 11.67
CA GLN A 98 11.38 -2.04 10.78
C GLN A 98 10.01 -2.75 10.79
N MET A 99 9.32 -2.79 11.93
CA MET A 99 7.93 -3.24 12.00
C MET A 99 7.00 -2.30 11.24
N ASP A 100 7.19 -0.98 11.39
CA ASP A 100 6.42 0.03 10.67
C ASP A 100 6.65 -0.09 9.15
N ALA A 101 7.86 -0.43 8.71
CA ALA A 101 8.18 -0.71 7.31
C ALA A 101 7.32 -1.84 6.73
N ILE A 102 7.10 -2.92 7.50
CA ILE A 102 6.24 -4.03 7.08
C ILE A 102 4.80 -3.55 6.94
N TRP A 103 4.30 -2.81 7.93
CA TRP A 103 2.94 -2.29 7.88
C TRP A 103 2.74 -1.34 6.69
N LEU A 104 3.66 -0.40 6.45
CA LEU A 104 3.62 0.52 5.31
C LEU A 104 3.62 -0.22 3.99
N GLY A 105 4.53 -1.20 3.82
CA GLY A 105 4.59 -2.04 2.63
C GLY A 105 3.24 -2.72 2.36
N LEU A 106 2.65 -3.36 3.36
CA LEU A 106 1.34 -4.03 3.23
C LEU A 106 0.18 -3.05 3.04
N GLN A 107 0.19 -1.90 3.72
CA GLN A 107 -0.87 -0.88 3.69
C GLN A 107 -1.05 -0.25 2.31
N HIS A 108 -0.01 -0.28 1.49
CA HIS A 108 -0.03 0.29 0.14
C HIS A 108 -0.11 -0.77 -0.99
N THR A 109 -0.21 -2.06 -0.67
CA THR A 109 -0.44 -3.13 -1.66
C THR A 109 -1.79 -3.04 -2.37
N ASP A 110 -2.00 -3.86 -3.40
CA ASP A 110 -3.34 -4.21 -3.87
C ASP A 110 -4.16 -4.93 -2.78
N SER A 111 -5.49 -4.77 -2.84
CA SER A 111 -6.46 -5.37 -1.92
C SER A 111 -6.22 -6.86 -1.64
N LYS A 112 -5.90 -7.66 -2.68
CA LYS A 112 -5.67 -9.10 -2.54
C LYS A 112 -4.54 -9.46 -1.56
N TYR A 113 -3.45 -8.69 -1.55
CA TYR A 113 -2.33 -8.94 -0.64
C TYR A 113 -2.61 -8.36 0.74
N ARG A 114 -3.22 -7.17 0.81
CA ARG A 114 -3.64 -6.56 2.07
C ARG A 114 -4.54 -7.50 2.87
N ILE A 115 -5.53 -8.11 2.22
CA ILE A 115 -6.43 -9.11 2.82
C ILE A 115 -5.65 -10.38 3.22
N LYS A 116 -4.79 -10.90 2.33
CA LYS A 116 -4.01 -12.12 2.60
C LYS A 116 -3.15 -11.99 3.87
N TYR A 117 -2.49 -10.85 4.07
CA TYR A 117 -1.56 -10.66 5.19
C TYR A 117 -2.18 -9.97 6.41
N PHE A 118 -3.42 -9.49 6.34
CA PHE A 118 -4.09 -8.85 7.47
C PHE A 118 -4.07 -9.69 8.76
N PRO A 119 -4.26 -11.02 8.75
CA PRO A 119 -4.17 -11.83 9.97
C PRO A 119 -2.81 -11.76 10.67
N LEU A 120 -1.72 -11.49 9.95
CA LEU A 120 -0.40 -11.27 10.55
C LEU A 120 -0.32 -9.92 11.27
N ILE A 121 -0.98 -8.89 10.73
CA ILE A 121 -1.12 -7.58 11.39
C ILE A 121 -1.95 -7.70 12.67
N GLU A 122 -3.06 -8.45 12.64
CA GLU A 122 -3.86 -8.72 13.84
C GLU A 122 -3.03 -9.36 14.95
N LYS A 123 -2.23 -10.37 14.58
CA LYS A 123 -1.34 -11.05 15.52
C LYS A 123 -0.24 -10.13 16.06
N ALA A 124 0.40 -9.34 15.19
CA ALA A 124 1.43 -8.38 15.59
C ALA A 124 0.90 -7.32 16.55
N VAL A 125 -0.32 -6.78 16.30
CA VAL A 125 -0.95 -5.83 17.22
C VAL A 125 -1.32 -6.49 18.56
N LYS A 126 -1.82 -7.72 18.54
CA LYS A 126 -2.10 -8.48 19.77
C LYS A 126 -0.84 -8.71 20.60
N ASN A 127 0.31 -8.90 19.95
CA ASN A 127 1.60 -9.08 20.60
C ASN A 127 2.25 -7.77 21.04
N GLY A 128 1.74 -6.61 20.60
CA GLY A 128 2.36 -5.31 20.85
C GLY A 128 3.51 -4.96 19.90
N ASP A 129 3.69 -5.73 18.82
CA ASP A 129 4.71 -5.47 17.78
C ASP A 129 4.30 -4.35 16.81
N LEU A 130 2.99 -4.08 16.71
CA LEU A 130 2.38 -3.00 15.92
C LEU A 130 1.31 -2.28 16.76
N SER A 131 0.98 -1.05 16.39
CA SER A 131 -0.02 -0.24 17.11
C SER A 131 -1.45 -0.59 16.73
N LYS A 132 -2.39 -0.32 17.64
CA LYS A 132 -3.84 -0.45 17.35
C LYS A 132 -4.31 0.52 16.26
N GLU A 133 -3.68 1.69 16.15
CA GLU A 133 -3.92 2.64 15.07
C GLU A 133 -3.60 2.01 13.71
N GLN A 134 -2.44 1.35 13.58
CA GLN A 134 -2.05 0.64 12.36
C GLN A 134 -3.08 -0.44 11.96
N TYR A 135 -3.64 -1.18 12.92
CA TYR A 135 -4.76 -2.09 12.66
C TYR A 135 -5.99 -1.34 12.13
N ALA A 136 -6.41 -0.27 12.79
CA ALA A 136 -7.62 0.48 12.43
C ALA A 136 -7.54 1.06 11.00
N LEU A 137 -6.40 1.67 10.66
CA LEU A 137 -6.13 2.24 9.34
C LEU A 137 -6.16 1.20 8.22
N MET A 138 -5.59 0.01 8.47
CA MET A 138 -5.58 -1.06 7.48
C MET A 138 -6.94 -1.75 7.37
N LYS A 139 -7.65 -1.92 8.50
CA LYS A 139 -9.00 -2.49 8.51
C LYS A 139 -9.98 -1.65 7.71
N ASP A 140 -9.99 -0.34 7.91
CA ASP A 140 -10.83 0.57 7.14
C ASP A 140 -10.48 0.55 5.65
N ARG A 141 -9.20 0.47 5.30
CA ARG A 141 -8.77 0.36 3.89
C ARG A 141 -9.28 -0.93 3.25
N ILE A 142 -9.22 -2.06 3.95
CA ILE A 142 -9.79 -3.33 3.49
C ILE A 142 -11.30 -3.21 3.27
N LEU A 143 -12.02 -2.63 4.23
CA LEU A 143 -13.47 -2.46 4.11
C LEU A 143 -13.84 -1.58 2.92
N MET A 144 -13.12 -0.47 2.71
CA MET A 144 -13.29 0.37 1.54
C MET A 144 -12.98 -0.37 0.23
N ASP A 145 -11.91 -1.17 0.18
CA ASP A 145 -11.57 -1.99 -0.99
C ASP A 145 -12.67 -3.03 -1.30
N GLU A 146 -13.36 -3.54 -0.26
CA GLU A 146 -14.51 -4.45 -0.36
C GLU A 146 -15.85 -3.74 -0.62
N GLY A 147 -15.88 -2.40 -0.70
CA GLY A 147 -17.10 -1.62 -0.89
C GLY A 147 -18.02 -1.57 0.33
N LYS A 148 -17.49 -1.84 1.53
CA LYS A 148 -18.22 -1.86 2.81
C LYS A 148 -17.94 -0.59 3.62
N PRO A 149 -18.88 -0.13 4.45
CA PRO A 149 -18.61 0.97 5.38
C PRO A 149 -17.38 0.69 6.25
N GLN A 150 -16.54 1.69 6.42
CA GLN A 150 -15.39 1.65 7.31
C GLN A 150 -15.82 1.75 8.78
N LEU A 151 -14.96 1.38 9.72
CA LEU A 151 -15.29 1.35 11.15
C LEU A 151 -14.78 2.57 11.91
N PHE A 152 -13.62 3.11 11.51
CA PHE A 152 -12.91 4.14 12.27
C PHE A 152 -12.82 5.49 11.56
N GLY A 153 -13.18 5.57 10.27
CA GLY A 153 -13.26 6.85 9.55
C GLY A 153 -11.91 7.36 9.05
N SER A 154 -10.97 6.47 8.72
CA SER A 154 -9.62 6.82 8.25
C SER A 154 -9.46 6.93 6.73
N GLN A 155 -10.47 6.56 5.95
CA GLN A 155 -10.42 6.55 4.49
C GLN A 155 -11.23 7.69 3.90
N ILE A 156 -10.56 8.45 3.03
CA ILE A 156 -11.12 9.54 2.25
C ILE A 156 -11.17 9.10 0.78
N LYS A 157 -12.33 9.24 0.14
CA LYS A 157 -12.54 8.91 -1.26
C LYS A 157 -13.14 10.12 -1.97
N ASN A 158 -12.52 10.56 -3.07
CA ASN A 158 -12.96 11.71 -3.86
C ASN A 158 -13.15 13.00 -3.02
N GLY A 159 -12.25 13.24 -2.06
CA GLY A 159 -12.30 14.41 -1.19
C GLY A 159 -13.38 14.38 -0.10
N LYS A 160 -14.03 13.24 0.13
CA LYS A 160 -15.05 13.05 1.18
C LYS A 160 -14.71 11.86 2.06
N LEU A 161 -15.18 11.88 3.30
CA LEU A 161 -15.16 10.70 4.16
C LEU A 161 -15.91 9.57 3.45
N TYR A 162 -15.28 8.40 3.34
CA TYR A 162 -15.94 7.22 2.80
C TYR A 162 -16.97 6.67 3.79
N ASP A 163 -17.97 5.93 3.30
CA ASP A 163 -19.10 5.42 4.10
C ASP A 163 -18.64 4.86 5.46
N LEU A 164 -19.28 5.30 6.54
CA LEU A 164 -18.87 5.01 7.92
C LEU A 164 -19.98 4.24 8.63
N GLU A 165 -19.64 3.09 9.19
CA GLU A 165 -20.52 2.31 10.05
C GLU A 165 -20.75 3.06 11.35
N LYS A 166 -22.02 3.22 11.76
CA LYS A 166 -22.42 3.83 13.05
C LYS A 166 -21.63 5.12 13.38
N PRO A 167 -21.81 6.20 12.59
CA PRO A 167 -21.08 7.45 12.78
C PRO A 167 -21.19 8.03 14.19
N GLU A 168 -22.33 7.85 14.84
CA GLU A 168 -22.66 8.38 16.17
C GLU A 168 -21.78 7.81 17.30
N THR A 169 -21.20 6.62 17.10
CA THR A 169 -20.33 5.94 18.08
C THR A 169 -18.86 5.86 17.63
N VAL A 170 -18.49 6.53 16.53
CA VAL A 170 -17.14 6.38 15.94
C VAL A 170 -16.02 6.81 16.88
N ASN A 171 -16.22 7.87 17.65
CA ASN A 171 -15.20 8.39 18.56
C ASN A 171 -14.90 7.44 19.73
N GLU A 172 -15.84 6.59 20.11
CA GLU A 172 -15.60 5.53 21.10
C GLU A 172 -14.63 4.49 20.55
N ARG A 173 -14.89 4.00 19.33
CA ARG A 173 -14.03 3.05 18.62
C ARG A 173 -12.65 3.63 18.32
N ARG A 174 -12.59 4.91 17.92
CA ARG A 174 -11.32 5.61 17.65
C ARG A 174 -10.45 5.70 18.89
N ARG A 175 -11.04 6.08 20.04
CA ARG A 175 -10.33 6.13 21.33
C ARG A 175 -9.75 4.77 21.73
N GLU A 176 -10.48 3.67 21.53
CA GLU A 176 -9.98 2.31 21.82
C GLU A 176 -8.76 1.90 20.98
N MET A 177 -8.64 2.48 19.78
CA MET A 177 -7.53 2.27 18.84
C MET A 177 -6.40 3.28 19.01
N GLY A 178 -6.51 4.24 19.93
CA GLY A 178 -5.52 5.32 20.12
C GLY A 178 -5.60 6.41 19.04
N LEU A 179 -6.68 6.47 18.28
CA LEU A 179 -6.93 7.50 17.28
C LEU A 179 -7.53 8.75 17.94
N GLU A 180 -7.15 9.93 17.42
CA GLU A 180 -7.78 11.20 17.80
C GLU A 180 -9.27 11.24 17.39
N PRO A 181 -10.09 12.16 17.91
CA PRO A 181 -11.48 12.33 17.46
C PRO A 181 -11.60 12.52 15.93
N ILE A 182 -12.67 11.99 15.33
CA ILE A 182 -12.84 12.02 13.87
C ILE A 182 -12.92 13.45 13.33
N GLU A 183 -13.48 14.38 14.11
CA GLU A 183 -13.58 15.79 13.79
C GLU A 183 -12.19 16.42 13.64
N ASP A 184 -11.26 16.10 14.53
CA ASP A 184 -9.89 16.60 14.48
C ASP A 184 -9.10 16.00 13.32
N TYR A 185 -9.31 14.71 13.05
CA TYR A 185 -8.75 14.04 11.87
C TYR A 185 -9.22 14.68 10.56
N LEU A 186 -10.53 14.95 10.44
CA LEU A 186 -11.16 15.44 9.21
C LEU A 186 -10.87 16.92 8.91
N LYS A 187 -10.51 17.72 9.91
CA LYS A 187 -10.03 19.11 9.70
C LYS A 187 -8.86 19.18 8.72
N ARG A 188 -7.97 18.17 8.71
CA ARG A 188 -6.81 18.11 7.79
C ARG A 188 -7.20 17.98 6.32
N PHE A 189 -8.44 17.55 6.07
CA PHE A 189 -9.01 17.39 4.74
C PHE A 189 -10.06 18.46 4.42
N GLY A 190 -10.31 19.41 5.32
CA GLY A 190 -11.36 20.42 5.16
C GLY A 190 -12.77 19.83 5.19
N ILE A 191 -12.97 18.70 5.87
CA ILE A 191 -14.26 18.01 5.95
C ILE A 191 -14.88 18.29 7.32
N THR A 192 -16.12 18.78 7.32
CA THR A 192 -16.96 18.85 8.52
C THR A 192 -17.66 17.51 8.71
N PHE A 193 -17.62 16.99 9.93
CA PHE A 193 -18.32 15.76 10.30
C PHE A 193 -19.65 16.08 10.98
N ASP A 194 -20.72 15.48 10.48
CA ASP A 194 -22.01 15.41 11.15
C ASP A 194 -22.35 13.92 11.28
N ALA A 195 -22.71 13.49 12.48
CA ALA A 195 -23.04 12.11 12.78
C ALA A 195 -24.51 11.76 12.48
N ASN A 196 -25.31 12.75 12.06
CA ASN A 196 -26.75 12.66 11.85
C ASN A 196 -27.16 12.53 10.38
#